data_AF-A0A2E6D7H3-F1
#
_entry.id   AF-A0A2E6D7H3-F1
#
_cell.length_a   1.000
_cell.length_b   1.000
_cell.length_c   1.000
_cell.angle_alpha   90.00
_cell.angle_beta   90.00
_cell.angle_gamma   90.00
#
_symmetry.space_group_name_H-M   'P 1'
#
loop_
_entity.id
_entity.type
_entity.pdbx_description
1 polymer ?
#
loop_
_entity_poly.entity_id
_entity_poly.type
_entity_poly.pdbx_seq_one_letter_code
_entity_poly.pdbx_strand_id
1 'polypeptide(L)'
;MNTTGVIELHGDGPVNQAPPETGRDRVNATLGMILFIGSWTMAFGTLFLSFLVLRDKIAVWPPAGIALPSAPIAGLATLVLAASSVFVERGSRSLSLDAGSGRKASFSALWITGMLLGLGFALLQAWLWYDLILAGRTQTSGLYESLFFGLTWVHAAHVVVGLFLLVWALVGSKLGRYGPERRSFVSNAALFWHFVGIVWLFLFLGFFVF
;
A
#
# COMPACT_ATOMS: atom_id res chain seq x y z
N MET A 1 -29.44 -27.70 -57.30
CA MET A 1 -29.83 -28.33 -56.03
C MET A 1 -28.83 -27.91 -54.97
N ASN A 2 -29.34 -27.36 -53.87
CA ASN A 2 -28.68 -27.09 -52.59
C ASN A 2 -27.87 -28.34 -52.15
N THR A 3 -26.76 -28.27 -51.42
CA THR A 3 -26.77 -27.98 -49.99
C THR A 3 -25.38 -27.61 -49.43
N THR A 4 -25.35 -26.44 -48.77
CA THR A 4 -24.66 -26.17 -47.48
C THR A 4 -23.15 -26.43 -47.39
N GLY A 5 -22.37 -25.40 -47.72
CA GLY A 5 -21.09 -25.17 -47.03
C GLY A 5 -21.38 -24.83 -45.57
N VAL A 6 -21.19 -25.80 -44.69
CA VAL A 6 -21.29 -25.62 -43.25
C VAL A 6 -20.16 -24.68 -42.84
N ILE A 7 -20.52 -23.46 -42.45
CA ILE A 7 -19.61 -22.61 -41.66
C ILE A 7 -19.52 -23.31 -40.30
N GLU A 8 -18.43 -24.04 -40.08
CA GLU A 8 -18.01 -24.42 -38.72
C GLU A 8 -17.73 -23.12 -37.97
N LEU A 9 -18.74 -22.61 -37.27
CA LEU A 9 -18.53 -21.75 -36.12
C LEU A 9 -17.84 -22.63 -35.08
N HIS A 10 -16.51 -22.69 -35.15
CA HIS A 10 -15.66 -23.22 -34.11
C HIS A 10 -15.81 -22.31 -32.88
N GLY A 11 -16.91 -22.52 -32.17
CA GLY A 11 -17.25 -21.90 -30.91
C GLY A 11 -16.45 -22.55 -29.79
N ASP A 12 -15.13 -22.35 -29.83
CA ASP A 12 -14.19 -22.63 -28.74
C ASP A 12 -13.01 -21.63 -28.83
N GLY A 13 -13.32 -20.36 -29.12
CA GLY A 13 -12.36 -19.30 -28.95
C GLY A 13 -11.92 -19.27 -27.47
N PRO A 14 -10.61 -19.33 -27.15
CA PRO A 14 -10.16 -19.27 -25.77
C PRO A 14 -10.74 -18.01 -25.13
N VAL A 15 -11.41 -18.20 -23.98
CA VAL A 15 -12.02 -17.15 -23.14
C VAL A 15 -11.22 -15.86 -23.24
N ASN A 16 -11.72 -14.91 -24.04
CA ASN A 16 -11.19 -13.57 -24.31
C ASN A 16 -9.92 -13.21 -23.53
N GLN A 17 -8.79 -13.80 -23.91
CA GLN A 17 -7.50 -13.50 -23.30
C GLN A 17 -7.04 -12.22 -23.98
N ALA A 18 -7.27 -11.10 -23.32
CA ALA A 18 -6.79 -9.82 -23.80
C ALA A 18 -5.28 -9.93 -24.09
N PRO A 19 -4.78 -9.31 -25.18
CA PRO A 19 -3.43 -9.56 -25.69
C PRO A 19 -2.33 -9.44 -24.61
N PRO A 20 -1.21 -10.15 -24.79
CA PRO A 20 0.03 -9.99 -24.01
C PRO A 20 0.37 -8.52 -23.76
N GLU A 21 0.85 -8.17 -22.55
CA GLU A 21 1.40 -6.83 -22.34
C GLU A 21 2.70 -6.68 -23.14
N THR A 22 2.78 -5.66 -23.99
CA THR A 22 4.03 -5.38 -24.71
C THR A 22 5.05 -4.78 -23.74
N GLY A 23 6.34 -4.84 -24.08
CA GLY A 23 7.39 -4.17 -23.30
C GLY A 23 7.11 -2.67 -23.11
N ARG A 24 6.51 -2.02 -24.11
CA ARG A 24 6.08 -0.62 -24.04
C ARG A 24 4.96 -0.42 -23.02
N ASP A 25 3.99 -1.34 -22.94
CA ASP A 25 2.87 -1.22 -21.99
C ASP A 25 3.36 -1.33 -20.55
N ARG A 26 4.33 -2.21 -20.28
CA ARG A 26 4.99 -2.32 -18.96
C ARG A 26 5.68 -1.03 -18.56
N VAL A 27 6.46 -0.47 -19.48
CA VAL A 27 7.18 0.79 -19.25
C VAL A 27 6.20 1.92 -19.00
N ASN A 28 5.16 2.07 -19.84
CA ASN A 28 4.15 3.10 -19.67
C ASN A 28 3.41 2.98 -18.33
N ALA A 29 3.01 1.76 -17.95
CA ALA A 29 2.34 1.52 -16.66
C ALA A 29 3.25 1.86 -15.47
N THR A 30 4.53 1.50 -15.54
CA THR A 30 5.51 1.78 -14.48
C THR A 30 5.80 3.28 -14.39
N LEU A 31 5.98 3.96 -15.53
CA LEU A 31 6.14 5.42 -15.58
C LEU A 31 4.94 6.14 -14.99
N GLY A 32 3.72 5.71 -15.34
CA GLY A 32 2.49 6.25 -14.74
C GLY A 32 2.47 6.08 -13.22
N MET A 33 2.86 4.91 -12.71
CA MET A 33 2.95 4.65 -11.27
C MET A 33 4.03 5.51 -10.59
N ILE A 34 5.21 5.65 -11.19
CA ILE A 34 6.29 6.49 -10.63
C ILE A 34 5.87 7.95 -10.57
N LEU A 35 5.26 8.48 -11.64
CA LEU A 35 4.77 9.86 -11.66
C LEU A 35 3.67 10.09 -10.61
N PHE A 36 2.76 9.13 -10.47
CA PHE A 36 1.73 9.14 -9.43
C PHE A 36 2.34 9.16 -8.02
N ILE A 37 3.29 8.27 -7.73
CA ILE A 37 4.02 8.24 -6.46
C ILE A 37 4.79 9.54 -6.24
N GLY A 38 5.44 10.08 -7.27
CA GLY A 38 6.17 11.35 -7.21
C GLY A 38 5.25 12.50 -6.81
N SER A 39 4.07 12.61 -7.40
CA SER A 39 3.06 13.60 -7.03
C SER A 39 2.66 13.49 -5.56
N TRP A 40 2.38 12.28 -5.07
CA TRP A 40 2.04 12.07 -3.65
C TRP A 40 3.21 12.32 -2.72
N THR A 41 4.44 12.03 -3.15
CA THR A 41 5.66 12.33 -2.41
C THR A 41 5.79 13.84 -2.20
N MET A 42 5.50 14.67 -3.21
CA MET A 42 5.51 16.12 -3.05
C MET A 42 4.42 16.62 -2.10
N ALA A 43 3.22 16.03 -2.15
CA ALA A 43 2.13 16.37 -1.24
C ALA A 43 2.49 16.04 0.23
N PHE A 44 2.93 14.81 0.51
CA PHE A 44 3.39 14.42 1.86
C PHE A 44 4.63 15.20 2.29
N GLY A 45 5.57 15.44 1.38
CA GLY A 45 6.76 16.24 1.64
C GLY A 45 6.43 17.66 2.08
N THR A 46 5.41 18.29 1.47
CA THR A 46 4.94 19.62 1.86
C THR A 46 4.32 19.61 3.27
N LEU A 47 3.46 18.64 3.56
CA LEU A 47 2.84 18.50 4.89
C LEU A 47 3.88 18.20 5.98
N PHE A 48 4.83 17.32 5.69
CA PHE A 48 5.90 16.96 6.61
C PHE A 48 6.88 18.13 6.83
N LEU A 49 7.25 18.85 5.78
CA LEU A 49 8.07 20.06 5.91
C LEU A 49 7.36 21.13 6.75
N SER A 50 6.06 21.31 6.56
CA SER A 50 5.26 22.22 7.39
C SER A 50 5.32 21.84 8.88
N PHE A 51 5.23 20.54 9.17
CA PHE A 51 5.44 20.01 10.52
C PHE A 51 6.86 20.32 11.05
N LEU A 52 7.92 20.08 10.28
CA LEU A 52 9.30 20.34 10.70
C LEU A 52 9.56 21.82 10.99
N VAL A 53 9.03 22.73 10.18
CA VAL A 53 9.14 24.18 10.42
C VAL A 53 8.44 24.56 11.72
N LEU A 54 7.24 24.03 11.98
CA LEU A 54 6.52 24.30 13.23
C LEU A 54 7.24 23.72 14.46
N ARG A 55 7.81 22.52 14.31
CA ARG A 55 8.62 21.85 15.33
C ARG A 55 9.85 22.66 15.75
N ASP A 56 10.52 23.31 14.79
CA ASP A 56 11.69 24.16 15.01
C ASP A 56 11.33 25.49 15.71
N LYS A 57 10.16 26.06 15.40
CA LYS A 57 9.71 27.32 15.99
C LYS A 57 9.22 27.21 17.44
N ILE A 58 8.91 26.00 17.92
CA ILE A 58 8.36 25.77 19.26
C ILE A 58 9.46 25.19 20.16
N ALA A 59 9.86 25.95 21.18
CA ALA A 59 10.98 25.61 22.05
C ALA A 59 10.78 24.34 22.90
N VAL A 60 9.54 24.00 23.25
CA VAL A 60 9.19 22.77 23.99
C VAL A 60 8.24 21.95 23.13
N TRP A 61 8.74 20.82 22.63
CA TRP A 61 7.97 19.89 21.82
C TRP A 61 8.17 18.46 22.32
N PRO A 62 7.10 17.68 22.49
CA PRO A 62 5.70 18.10 22.43
C PRO A 62 5.32 19.12 23.54
N PRO A 63 4.31 19.97 23.33
CA PRO A 63 3.84 20.92 24.36
C PRO A 63 3.60 20.24 25.72
N ALA A 64 4.03 20.89 26.81
CA ALA A 64 3.92 20.31 28.15
C ALA A 64 2.46 20.03 28.55
N GLY A 65 2.21 18.88 29.18
CA GLY A 65 0.89 18.51 29.69
C GLY A 65 -0.07 17.89 28.68
N ILE A 66 0.42 17.43 27.52
CA ILE A 66 -0.38 16.66 26.56
C ILE A 66 -0.20 15.15 26.75
N ALA A 67 -1.29 14.40 26.58
CA ALA A 67 -1.22 12.94 26.53
C ALA A 67 -0.60 12.54 25.18
N LEU A 68 0.52 11.82 25.23
CA LEU A 68 1.25 11.42 24.02
C LEU A 68 0.81 10.03 23.56
N PRO A 69 0.80 9.79 22.24
CA PRO A 69 0.61 8.46 21.71
C PRO A 69 1.73 7.53 22.21
N SER A 70 1.39 6.27 22.47
CA SER A 70 2.32 5.30 23.02
C SER A 70 3.41 4.92 22.01
N ALA A 71 4.63 5.41 22.24
CA ALA A 71 5.80 5.13 21.40
C ALA A 71 6.07 3.63 21.18
N PRO A 72 5.90 2.72 22.17
CA PRO A 72 6.08 1.29 21.93
C PRO A 72 5.08 0.69 20.95
N ILE A 73 3.81 1.14 20.97
CA ILE A 73 2.78 0.67 20.05
C ILE A 73 3.07 1.18 18.64
N ALA A 74 3.48 2.45 18.50
CA ALA A 74 3.90 3.01 17.23
C ALA A 74 5.15 2.31 16.66
N GLY A 75 6.09 1.93 17.52
CA GLY A 75 7.26 1.12 17.14
C GLY A 75 6.86 -0.27 16.64
N LEU A 76 5.95 -0.94 17.34
CA LEU A 76 5.40 -2.23 16.90
C LEU A 76 4.67 -2.09 15.55
N ALA A 77 3.83 -1.06 15.38
CA ALA A 77 3.15 -0.79 14.13
C ALA A 77 4.14 -0.63 12.96
N THR A 78 5.23 0.10 13.19
CA THR A 78 6.31 0.30 12.21
C THR A 78 6.98 -1.03 11.83
N LEU A 79 7.29 -1.88 12.81
CA LEU A 79 7.86 -3.21 12.56
C LEU A 79 6.90 -4.12 11.79
N VAL A 80 5.61 -4.10 12.14
CA VAL A 80 4.57 -4.89 11.46
C VAL A 80 4.43 -4.45 10.00
N LEU A 81 4.43 -3.13 9.73
CA LEU A 81 4.34 -2.61 8.37
C LEU A 81 5.60 -2.90 7.54
N ALA A 82 6.79 -2.80 8.15
CA ALA A 82 8.04 -3.18 7.51
C ALA A 82 8.07 -4.67 7.17
N ALA A 83 7.62 -5.54 8.08
CA ALA A 83 7.48 -6.97 7.83
C ALA A 83 6.49 -7.23 6.69
N SER A 84 5.32 -6.56 6.69
CA SER A 84 4.32 -6.64 5.62
C SER A 84 4.95 -6.39 4.24
N SER A 85 5.71 -5.29 4.11
CA SER A 85 6.43 -4.94 2.88
C SER A 85 7.37 -6.06 2.41
N VAL A 86 8.16 -6.64 3.32
CA VAL A 86 9.07 -7.76 2.97
C VAL A 86 8.30 -8.99 2.48
N PHE A 87 7.17 -9.34 3.09
CA PHE A 87 6.34 -10.47 2.65
C PHE A 87 5.74 -10.24 1.26
N VAL A 88 5.21 -9.04 0.99
CA VAL A 88 4.68 -8.67 -0.34
C VAL A 88 5.77 -8.76 -1.39
N GLU A 89 6.97 -8.23 -1.12
CA GLU A 89 8.11 -8.30 -2.05
C GLU A 89 8.54 -9.74 -2.35
N ARG A 90 8.68 -10.57 -1.32
CA ARG A 90 9.03 -12.00 -1.48
C ARG A 90 7.99 -12.73 -2.32
N GLY A 91 6.72 -12.45 -2.10
CA GLY A 91 5.65 -13.01 -2.92
C GLY A 91 5.76 -12.54 -4.36
N SER A 92 5.90 -11.25 -4.61
CA SER A 92 6.05 -10.68 -5.96
C SER A 92 7.20 -11.33 -6.75
N ARG A 93 8.33 -11.61 -6.08
CA ARG A 93 9.47 -12.34 -6.68
C ARG A 93 9.18 -13.82 -6.95
N SER A 94 8.39 -14.49 -6.11
CA SER A 94 7.98 -15.88 -6.38
C SER A 94 7.11 -16.03 -7.63
N LEU A 95 6.43 -14.94 -8.02
CA LEU A 95 5.61 -14.89 -9.23
C LEU A 95 6.45 -14.61 -10.49
N SER A 96 7.60 -13.92 -10.39
CA SER A 96 8.40 -13.49 -11.55
C SER A 96 9.20 -14.62 -12.20
N LEU A 97 9.57 -15.66 -11.46
CA LEU A 97 10.25 -16.85 -11.96
C LEU A 97 9.22 -17.87 -12.45
N ASP A 98 9.27 -18.28 -13.72
CA ASP A 98 8.29 -19.18 -14.34
C ASP A 98 7.91 -20.37 -13.45
N ALA A 99 6.60 -20.51 -13.20
CA ALA A 99 6.12 -21.17 -12.00
C ALA A 99 4.87 -22.01 -12.25
N GLY A 100 5.05 -23.34 -12.17
CA GLY A 100 3.99 -24.33 -12.00
C GLY A 100 3.14 -24.10 -10.73
N SER A 101 2.15 -24.97 -10.52
CA SER A 101 1.09 -24.81 -9.48
C SER A 101 1.61 -24.49 -8.06
N GLY A 102 2.72 -25.10 -7.63
CA GLY A 102 3.28 -24.92 -6.28
C GLY A 102 3.80 -23.50 -5.97
N ARG A 103 4.33 -22.78 -6.97
CA ARG A 103 4.84 -21.42 -6.77
C ARG A 103 3.72 -20.37 -6.76
N LYS A 104 2.60 -20.62 -7.44
CA LYS A 104 1.38 -19.80 -7.34
C LYS A 104 0.78 -19.85 -5.92
N ALA A 105 0.80 -21.02 -5.28
CA ALA A 105 0.39 -21.16 -3.88
C ALA A 105 1.31 -20.34 -2.95
N SER A 106 2.63 -20.40 -3.15
CA SER A 106 3.60 -19.60 -2.39
C SER A 106 3.39 -18.08 -2.55
N PHE A 107 3.15 -17.59 -3.78
CA PHE A 107 2.79 -16.18 -4.03
C PHE A 107 1.58 -15.76 -3.20
N SER A 108 0.48 -16.51 -3.33
CA SER A 108 -0.77 -16.15 -2.66
C SER A 108 -0.66 -16.19 -1.13
N ALA A 109 0.06 -17.16 -0.57
CA ALA A 109 0.31 -17.23 0.87
C ALA A 109 1.09 -16.01 1.37
N LEU A 110 2.20 -15.66 0.70
CA LEU A 110 3.05 -14.53 1.09
C LEU A 110 2.31 -13.19 0.99
N TRP A 111 1.52 -12.99 -0.07
CA TRP A 111 0.71 -11.79 -0.23
C TRP A 111 -0.40 -11.69 0.82
N ILE A 112 -1.10 -12.78 1.11
CA ILE A 112 -2.11 -12.81 2.17
C ILE A 112 -1.47 -12.47 3.52
N THR A 113 -0.32 -13.07 3.85
CA THR A 113 0.42 -12.73 5.08
C THR A 113 0.79 -11.25 5.11
N GLY A 114 1.30 -10.69 4.01
CA GLY A 114 1.61 -9.26 3.91
C GLY A 114 0.38 -8.38 4.16
N MET A 115 -0.76 -8.72 3.57
CA MET A 115 -2.02 -7.99 3.74
C MET A 115 -2.56 -8.08 5.18
N LEU A 116 -2.48 -9.25 5.81
CA LEU A 116 -2.87 -9.43 7.21
C LEU A 116 -2.01 -8.59 8.16
N LEU A 117 -0.70 -8.51 7.91
CA LEU A 117 0.18 -7.61 8.65
C LEU A 117 -0.17 -6.15 8.39
N GLY A 118 -0.50 -5.77 7.16
CA GLY A 118 -0.99 -4.44 6.82
C GLY A 118 -2.29 -4.06 7.53
N LEU A 119 -3.22 -5.02 7.66
CA LEU A 119 -4.43 -4.84 8.46
C LEU A 119 -4.10 -4.71 9.95
N GLY A 120 -3.16 -5.50 10.46
CA GLY A 120 -2.66 -5.38 11.82
C GLY A 120 -2.08 -3.99 12.11
N PHE A 121 -1.32 -3.42 11.16
CA PHE A 121 -0.87 -2.04 11.23
C PHE A 121 -2.04 -1.05 11.33
N ALA A 122 -3.06 -1.17 10.48
CA ALA A 122 -4.23 -0.29 10.51
C ALA A 122 -5.00 -0.39 11.85
N LEU A 123 -5.08 -1.58 12.44
CA LEU A 123 -5.70 -1.79 13.76
C LEU A 123 -4.88 -1.16 14.90
N LEU A 124 -3.56 -1.31 14.88
CA LEU A 124 -2.67 -0.65 15.85
C LEU A 124 -2.80 0.88 15.75
N GLN A 125 -2.94 1.40 14.53
CA GLN A 125 -3.14 2.82 14.30
C GLN A 125 -4.49 3.31 14.83
N ALA A 126 -5.56 2.56 14.59
CA ALA A 126 -6.88 2.86 15.14
C ALA A 126 -6.86 2.85 16.68
N TRP A 127 -6.10 1.93 17.28
CA TRP A 127 -5.94 1.88 18.73
C TRP A 127 -5.19 3.12 19.27
N LEU A 128 -4.11 3.55 18.61
CA LEU A 128 -3.42 4.79 18.98
C LEU A 128 -4.35 6.01 18.97
N TRP A 129 -5.22 6.13 17.96
CA TRP A 129 -6.20 7.21 17.93
C TRP A 129 -7.26 7.07 19.01
N TYR A 130 -7.73 5.86 19.27
CA TYR A 130 -8.72 5.60 20.30
C TYR A 130 -8.22 6.00 21.69
N ASP A 131 -6.97 5.64 22.04
CA ASP A 131 -6.35 6.02 23.30
C ASP A 131 -6.23 7.55 23.46
N LEU A 132 -5.88 8.27 22.39
CA LEU A 132 -5.83 9.73 22.40
C LEU A 132 -7.21 10.35 22.59
N ILE A 133 -8.23 9.84 21.90
CA ILE A 133 -9.61 10.33 22.01
C ILE A 133 -10.15 10.09 23.42
N LEU A 134 -9.87 8.93 24.02
CA LEU A 134 -10.22 8.64 25.42
C LEU A 134 -9.53 9.58 26.41
N ALA A 135 -8.30 10.00 26.12
CA ALA A 135 -7.60 11.02 26.89
C ALA A 135 -8.14 12.45 26.67
N GLY A 136 -9.27 12.61 25.96
CA GLY A 136 -9.90 13.90 25.66
C GLY A 136 -9.16 14.70 24.59
N ARG A 137 -8.27 14.06 23.82
CA ARG A 137 -7.47 14.69 22.77
C ARG A 137 -8.06 14.38 21.41
N THR A 138 -8.49 15.42 20.72
CA THR A 138 -9.05 15.35 19.37
C THR A 138 -8.20 16.22 18.43
N GLN A 139 -8.51 16.16 17.13
CA GLN A 139 -7.87 16.96 16.10
C GLN A 139 -7.95 18.48 16.32
N THR A 140 -8.79 18.96 17.23
CA THR A 140 -8.95 20.40 17.55
C THR A 140 -8.33 20.77 18.91
N SER A 141 -7.75 19.82 19.64
CA SER A 141 -7.23 20.06 21.00
C SER A 141 -5.96 20.91 21.03
N GLY A 142 -5.21 20.96 19.94
CA GLY A 142 -3.95 21.68 19.87
C GLY A 142 -3.21 21.42 18.56
N LEU A 143 -2.13 22.18 18.35
CA LEU A 143 -1.34 22.12 17.13
C LEU A 143 -0.70 20.73 16.91
N TYR A 144 -0.20 20.11 17.98
CA TYR A 144 0.39 18.76 17.91
C TYR A 144 -0.66 17.74 17.45
N GLU A 145 -1.82 17.74 18.10
CA GLU A 145 -2.90 16.81 17.82
C GLU A 145 -3.45 17.02 16.40
N SER A 146 -3.65 18.26 15.97
CA SER A 146 -4.08 18.56 14.59
C SER A 146 -3.12 18.01 13.54
N LEU A 147 -1.80 18.20 13.73
CA LEU A 147 -0.78 17.71 12.80
C LEU A 147 -0.68 16.18 12.83
N PHE A 148 -0.70 15.57 14.02
CA PHE A 148 -0.65 14.13 14.20
C PHE A 148 -1.85 13.44 13.55
N PHE A 149 -3.08 13.85 13.89
CA PHE A 149 -4.28 13.28 13.30
C PHE A 149 -4.35 13.56 11.79
N GLY A 150 -4.05 14.77 11.34
CA GLY A 150 -4.07 15.12 9.92
C GLY A 150 -3.13 14.27 9.06
N LEU A 151 -1.84 14.18 9.45
CA LEU A 151 -0.84 13.40 8.71
C LEU A 151 -1.14 11.89 8.79
N THR A 152 -1.49 11.38 9.97
CA THR A 152 -1.75 9.94 10.14
C THR A 152 -3.06 9.48 9.50
N TRP A 153 -4.10 10.33 9.44
CA TRP A 153 -5.34 10.02 8.74
C TRP A 153 -5.17 9.97 7.22
N VAL A 154 -4.48 10.95 6.64
CA VAL A 154 -4.16 10.92 5.20
C VAL A 154 -3.34 9.68 4.89
N HIS A 155 -2.34 9.36 5.71
CA HIS A 155 -1.57 8.14 5.54
C HIS A 155 -2.43 6.87 5.64
N ALA A 156 -3.30 6.77 6.64
CA ALA A 156 -4.19 5.63 6.80
C ALA A 156 -5.17 5.45 5.64
N ALA A 157 -5.68 6.55 5.06
CA ALA A 157 -6.48 6.49 3.84
C ALA A 157 -5.68 5.83 2.69
N HIS A 158 -4.40 6.14 2.54
CA HIS A 158 -3.52 5.50 1.55
C HIS A 158 -3.27 4.03 1.85
N VAL A 159 -3.16 3.65 3.13
CA VAL A 159 -3.03 2.24 3.55
C VAL A 159 -4.27 1.45 3.15
N VAL A 160 -5.47 1.99 3.38
CA VAL A 160 -6.73 1.34 2.96
C VAL A 160 -6.78 1.16 1.44
N VAL A 161 -6.44 2.19 0.67
CA VAL A 161 -6.35 2.11 -0.80
C VAL A 161 -5.30 1.08 -1.22
N GLY A 162 -4.15 1.04 -0.55
CA GLY A 162 -3.08 0.08 -0.81
C GLY A 162 -3.53 -1.36 -0.56
N LEU A 163 -4.23 -1.62 0.56
CA LEU A 163 -4.79 -2.94 0.86
C LEU A 163 -5.79 -3.35 -0.22
N PHE A 164 -6.66 -2.43 -0.65
CA PHE A 164 -7.59 -2.69 -1.74
C PHE A 164 -6.88 -3.05 -3.05
N LEU A 165 -5.83 -2.31 -3.43
CA LEU A 165 -5.02 -2.61 -4.62
C LEU A 165 -4.35 -3.98 -4.53
N LEU A 166 -3.85 -4.36 -3.33
CA LEU A 166 -3.28 -5.69 -3.10
C LEU A 166 -4.32 -6.80 -3.22
N VAL A 167 -5.53 -6.63 -2.65
CA VAL A 167 -6.66 -7.56 -2.83
C VAL A 167 -6.96 -7.72 -4.32
N TRP A 168 -7.08 -6.60 -5.05
CA TRP A 168 -7.43 -6.62 -6.46
C TRP A 168 -6.39 -7.34 -7.31
N ALA A 169 -5.10 -7.07 -7.07
CA ALA A 169 -3.99 -7.76 -7.72
C ALA A 169 -3.97 -9.27 -7.40
N LEU A 170 -4.22 -9.66 -6.15
CA LEU A 170 -4.28 -11.06 -5.73
C LEU A 170 -5.46 -11.81 -6.39
N VAL A 171 -6.66 -11.22 -6.39
CA VAL A 171 -7.86 -11.80 -7.00
C VAL A 171 -7.68 -11.95 -8.50
N GLY A 172 -7.20 -10.91 -9.18
CA GLY A 172 -6.93 -10.99 -10.62
C GLY A 172 -5.84 -12.02 -10.96
N SER A 173 -4.86 -12.22 -10.09
CA SER A 173 -3.83 -13.26 -10.26
C SER A 173 -4.44 -14.66 -10.11
N LYS A 174 -5.30 -14.89 -9.11
CA LYS A 174 -6.01 -16.17 -8.91
C LYS A 174 -6.97 -16.50 -10.04
N LEU A 175 -7.65 -15.49 -10.59
CA LEU A 175 -8.55 -15.64 -11.75
C LEU A 175 -7.81 -15.84 -13.08
N GLY A 176 -6.48 -15.88 -13.08
CA GLY A 176 -5.68 -16.02 -14.30
C GLY A 176 -5.71 -14.79 -15.22
N ARG A 177 -6.28 -13.66 -14.76
CA ARG A 177 -6.35 -12.40 -15.53
C ARG A 177 -4.96 -11.77 -15.75
N TYR A 178 -4.02 -12.11 -14.89
CA TYR A 178 -2.62 -11.72 -15.01
C TYR A 178 -1.77 -12.96 -15.35
N GLY A 179 -1.67 -13.27 -16.65
CA GLY A 179 -0.70 -14.24 -17.15
C GLY A 179 0.75 -13.77 -16.90
N PRO A 180 1.78 -14.56 -17.28
CA PRO A 180 3.18 -14.15 -17.23
C PRO A 180 3.45 -12.80 -17.91
N GLU A 181 2.60 -12.45 -18.86
CA GLU A 181 2.60 -11.23 -19.67
C GLU A 181 1.60 -10.17 -19.19
N ARG A 182 1.12 -10.18 -17.94
CA ARG A 182 0.32 -9.05 -17.37
C ARG A 182 0.72 -8.74 -15.92
N ARG A 183 2.01 -8.88 -15.61
CA ARG A 183 2.55 -8.75 -14.24
C ARG A 183 2.85 -7.31 -13.83
N SER A 184 2.79 -6.35 -14.76
CA SER A 184 3.03 -4.93 -14.46
C SER A 184 2.11 -4.40 -13.36
N PHE A 185 0.83 -4.78 -13.35
CA PHE A 185 -0.10 -4.35 -12.32
C PHE A 185 0.27 -4.85 -10.91
N VAL A 186 0.66 -6.12 -10.79
CA VAL A 186 1.09 -6.72 -9.51
C VAL A 186 2.35 -6.02 -8.99
N SER A 187 3.31 -5.76 -9.89
CA SER A 187 4.54 -5.03 -9.55
C SER A 187 4.24 -3.59 -9.11
N ASN A 188 3.36 -2.88 -9.81
CA ASN A 188 2.98 -1.51 -9.47
C ASN A 188 2.19 -1.43 -8.16
N ALA A 189 1.32 -2.40 -7.88
CA ALA A 189 0.61 -2.49 -6.59
C ALA A 189 1.59 -2.71 -5.42
N ALA A 190 2.59 -3.57 -5.60
CA ALA A 190 3.66 -3.75 -4.61
C ALA A 190 4.51 -2.48 -4.44
N LEU A 191 4.84 -1.79 -5.53
CA LEU A 191 5.57 -0.51 -5.48
C LEU A 191 4.81 0.56 -4.69
N PHE A 192 3.48 0.67 -4.90
CA PHE A 192 2.63 1.57 -4.12
C PHE A 192 2.62 1.19 -2.63
N TRP A 193 2.52 -0.10 -2.30
CA TRP A 193 2.57 -0.58 -0.91
C TRP A 193 3.88 -0.23 -0.21
N HIS A 194 5.02 -0.39 -0.90
CA HIS A 194 6.33 0.01 -0.39
C HIS A 194 6.43 1.51 -0.15
N PHE A 195 5.90 2.32 -1.07
CA PHE A 195 5.82 3.78 -0.89
C PHE A 195 5.06 4.17 0.38
N VAL A 196 3.89 3.55 0.61
CA VAL A 196 3.12 3.77 1.85
C VAL A 196 3.99 3.46 3.07
N GLY A 197 4.69 2.31 3.08
CA GLY A 197 5.61 1.95 4.17
C GLY A 197 6.73 2.98 4.41
N ILE A 198 7.32 3.53 3.35
CA ILE A 198 8.36 4.57 3.45
C ILE A 198 7.80 5.87 4.05
N VAL A 199 6.61 6.31 3.61
CA VAL A 199 5.96 7.50 4.17
C VAL A 199 5.72 7.31 5.68
N TRP A 200 5.26 6.13 6.09
CA TRP A 200 5.08 5.84 7.52
C TRP A 200 6.39 5.95 8.31
N LEU A 201 7.49 5.45 7.76
CA LEU A 201 8.79 5.53 8.43
C LEU A 201 9.20 6.98 8.71
N PHE A 202 8.97 7.90 7.76
CA PHE A 202 9.22 9.33 7.98
C PHE A 202 8.30 9.92 9.05
N LEU A 203 7.02 9.56 9.05
CA LEU A 203 6.08 9.99 10.10
C LEU A 203 6.49 9.48 11.48
N PHE A 204 6.88 8.20 11.58
CA PHE A 204 7.34 7.59 12.83
C PHE A 204 8.58 8.32 13.36
N LEU A 205 9.59 8.52 12.52
CA LEU A 205 10.80 9.26 12.91
C LEU A 205 10.45 10.70 13.34
N GLY A 206 9.61 11.39 12.56
CA GLY A 206 9.23 12.76 12.83
C GLY A 206 8.46 12.97 14.14
N PHE A 207 7.53 12.06 14.50
CA PHE A 207 6.69 12.24 15.69
C PHE A 207 7.22 11.58 16.96
N PHE A 208 7.92 10.44 16.83
CA PHE A 208 8.30 9.63 17.99
C PHE A 208 9.80 9.66 18.30
N VAL A 209 10.64 10.16 17.38
CA VAL A 209 12.10 10.20 17.57
C VAL A 209 12.64 11.63 17.63
N PHE A 210 12.12 12.55 16.80
CA PHE A 210 12.54 13.96 16.74
C PHE A 210 11.50 14.92 17.36
#